data_AF-A0A1M7LR10-F1
#
_entry.id   AF-A0A1M7LR10-F1
#
_cell.length_a   1.000
_cell.length_b   1.000
_cell.length_c   1.000
_cell.angle_alpha   90.00
_cell.angle_beta   90.00
_cell.angle_gamma   90.00
#
_symmetry.space_group_name_H-M   'P 1'
#
loop_
_entity.id
_entity.type
_entity.pdbx_description
1 polymer ?
#
loop_
_entity_poly.entity_id
_entity_poly.type
_entity_poly.pdbx_seq_one_letter_code
_entity_poly.pdbx_strand_id
1 'polypeptide(L)'
;MNVKQLKQSSVKRKLLAISKFLDWAVKQDIISRNPAKEVEAPASVMLPPRILSEKDFFRLRRTFYKGNNEIDIAIFEVLANTV
;
A
#
# COMPACT_ATOMS: atom_id res chain seq x y z
N MET A 1 32.55 -5.71 -12.78
CA MET A 1 31.13 -5.33 -13.04
C MET A 1 30.64 -4.46 -11.89
N ASN A 2 30.33 -3.18 -12.14
CA ASN A 2 29.83 -2.27 -11.11
C ASN A 2 28.29 -2.33 -11.11
N VAL A 3 27.71 -3.28 -10.38
CA VAL A 3 26.25 -3.41 -10.27
C VAL A 3 25.77 -2.33 -9.30
N LYS A 4 25.14 -1.28 -9.82
CA LYS A 4 24.48 -0.27 -8.98
C LYS A 4 23.51 -0.99 -8.03
N GLN A 5 23.80 -0.94 -6.72
CA GLN A 5 22.94 -1.56 -5.72
C GLN A 5 21.64 -0.76 -5.63
N LEU A 6 20.57 -1.34 -6.18
CA LEU A 6 19.22 -0.79 -6.03
C LEU A 6 18.74 -1.00 -4.59
N LYS A 7 18.02 -0.03 -4.05
CA LYS A 7 17.28 -0.21 -2.79
C LYS A 7 16.38 -1.44 -2.90
N GLN A 8 16.26 -2.23 -1.84
CA GLN A 8 15.43 -3.45 -1.80
C GLN A 8 13.98 -3.18 -2.23
N SER A 9 13.42 -2.03 -1.85
CA SER A 9 12.08 -1.59 -2.28
C SER A 9 11.98 -1.40 -3.81
N SER A 10 13.01 -0.85 -4.43
CA SER A 10 13.09 -0.70 -5.89
C SER A 10 13.21 -2.05 -6.59
N VAL A 11 13.98 -2.99 -6.04
CA VAL A 11 14.10 -4.36 -6.55
C VAL A 11 12.75 -5.07 -6.48
N LYS A 12 12.09 -5.05 -5.33
CA LYS A 12 10.76 -5.65 -5.13
C LYS A 12 9.72 -5.08 -6.10
N ARG A 13 9.68 -3.75 -6.27
CA ARG A 13 8.75 -3.11 -7.22
C ARG A 13 8.99 -3.55 -8.66
N LYS A 14 10.25 -3.64 -9.08
CA LYS A 14 10.62 -4.11 -10.43
C LYS A 14 10.26 -5.57 -10.62
N LEU A 15 10.56 -6.44 -9.65
CA LEU A 15 10.20 -7.85 -9.69
C LEU A 15 8.68 -8.05 -9.79
N LEU A 16 7.90 -7.28 -9.05
CA LEU A 16 6.43 -7.31 -9.15
C LEU A 16 5.93 -6.90 -10.53
N ALA A 17 6.51 -5.87 -11.13
CA ALA A 17 6.14 -5.44 -12.49
C ALA A 17 6.46 -6.52 -13.54
N ILE A 18 7.65 -7.11 -13.45
CA ILE A 18 8.08 -8.22 -14.31
C ILE A 18 7.16 -9.42 -14.13
N SER A 19 6.87 -9.80 -12.88
CA SER A 19 6.00 -10.94 -12.58
C SER A 19 4.59 -10.74 -13.13
N LYS A 20 4.00 -9.53 -12.97
CA LYS A 20 2.69 -9.21 -13.56
C LYS A 20 2.67 -9.28 -15.08
N PHE A 21 3.73 -8.77 -15.72
CA PHE A 21 3.86 -8.85 -17.18
C PHE A 21 3.95 -10.30 -17.65
N LEU A 22 4.73 -11.14 -16.97
CA LEU A 22 4.87 -12.55 -17.30
C LEU A 22 3.59 -13.35 -17.00
N ASP A 23 2.85 -13.01 -15.95
CA ASP A 23 1.52 -13.59 -15.71
C ASP A 23 0.56 -13.26 -16.86
N TRP A 24 0.61 -12.04 -17.40
CA TRP A 24 -0.14 -11.69 -18.60
C TRP A 24 0.34 -12.49 -19.82
N ALA A 25 1.65 -12.65 -20.02
CA ALA A 25 2.21 -13.41 -21.14
C ALA A 25 1.81 -14.89 -21.10
N VAL A 26 1.74 -15.50 -19.91
CA VAL A 26 1.20 -16.85 -19.72
C VAL A 26 -0.28 -16.92 -20.11
N LYS A 27 -1.09 -15.92 -19.72
CA LYS A 27 -2.52 -15.87 -20.09
C LYS A 27 -2.74 -15.70 -21.59
N GLN A 28 -1.79 -15.11 -22.30
CA GLN A 28 -1.82 -14.99 -23.76
C GLN A 28 -1.22 -16.20 -24.48
N ASP A 29 -0.84 -17.24 -23.73
CA ASP A 29 -0.20 -18.47 -24.25
C ASP A 29 1.13 -18.20 -24.99
N ILE A 30 1.79 -17.07 -24.70
CA ILE A 30 3.09 -16.70 -25.30
C ILE A 30 4.22 -17.51 -24.65
N ILE A 31 4.09 -17.79 -23.35
CA ILE A 31 5.02 -18.60 -22.56
C ILE A 31 4.25 -19.57 -21.69
N SER A 32 4.83 -20.74 -21.43
CA SER A 32 4.15 -21.81 -20.68
C SER A 32 4.04 -21.55 -19.17
N ARG A 33 5.00 -20.82 -18.59
CA ARG A 33 5.05 -20.52 -17.15
C ARG A 33 5.74 -19.20 -16.88
N ASN A 34 5.40 -18.58 -15.75
CA ASN A 34 6.01 -17.34 -15.29
C ASN A 34 7.30 -17.64 -14.48
N PRO A 35 8.51 -17.41 -15.03
CA PRO A 35 9.76 -17.68 -14.32
C PRO A 35 10.01 -16.76 -13.13
N ALA A 36 9.38 -15.58 -13.09
CA ALA A 36 9.56 -14.65 -11.96
C ALA A 36 8.93 -15.16 -10.66
N LYS A 37 8.14 -16.25 -10.70
CA LYS A 37 7.60 -16.90 -9.50
C LYS A 37 8.65 -17.71 -8.72
N GLU A 38 9.75 -18.10 -9.37
CA GLU A 38 10.86 -18.84 -8.75
C GLU A 38 11.86 -17.91 -8.04
N VAL A 39 11.71 -16.59 -8.22
CA VAL A 39 12.61 -15.59 -7.66
C VAL A 39 12.05 -15.05 -6.35
N GLU A 40 12.79 -15.24 -5.26
CA GLU A 40 12.41 -14.70 -3.95
C GLU A 40 12.42 -13.16 -3.95
N ALA A 41 11.31 -12.57 -3.50
CA ALA A 41 11.21 -11.13 -3.35
C ALA A 41 11.89 -10.68 -2.04
N PRO A 42 12.58 -9.53 -2.03
CA PRO A 42 13.09 -8.95 -0.80
C PRO A 42 11.99 -8.74 0.24
N ALA A 43 12.32 -8.95 1.51
CA ALA A 43 11.40 -8.75 2.63
C ALA A 43 10.75 -7.35 2.58
N SER A 44 9.45 -7.28 2.86
CA SER A 44 8.77 -6.00 2.99
C SER A 44 9.14 -5.38 4.34
N VAL A 45 9.69 -4.16 4.32
CA VAL A 45 9.70 -3.35 5.53
C VAL A 45 8.27 -2.86 5.73
N MET A 46 7.54 -3.47 6.67
CA MET A 46 6.30 -2.88 7.16
C MET A 46 6.68 -1.66 7.99
N LEU A 47 6.56 -0.49 7.38
CA LEU A 47 6.58 0.74 8.16
C LEU A 47 5.31 0.77 9.01
N PRO A 48 5.40 1.18 10.29
CA PRO A 48 4.21 1.39 11.09
C PRO A 48 3.27 2.36 10.36
N PRO A 49 1.95 2.14 10.43
CA PRO A 49 1.01 3.08 9.85
C PRO A 49 1.24 4.46 10.46
N ARG A 50 1.04 5.52 9.66
CA ARG A 50 1.11 6.88 10.20
C ARG A 50 -0.01 7.04 11.20
N ILE A 51 0.35 7.33 12.44
CA ILE A 51 -0.58 7.65 13.51
C ILE A 51 -0.99 9.12 13.34
N LEU A 52 -2.27 9.41 13.49
CA LEU A 52 -2.76 10.78 13.55
C LEU A 52 -2.16 11.48 14.77
N SER A 53 -1.53 12.64 14.55
CA SER A 53 -1.20 13.51 15.68
C SER A 53 -2.49 14.05 16.30
N GLU A 54 -2.45 14.43 17.57
CA GLU A 54 -3.58 15.06 18.26
C GLU A 54 -4.10 16.30 17.48
N LYS A 55 -3.17 17.09 16.93
CA LYS A 55 -3.49 18.25 16.09
C LYS A 55 -4.23 17.85 14.81
N ASP A 56 -3.80 16.79 14.14
CA ASP A 56 -4.44 16.30 12.91
C ASP A 56 -5.81 15.69 13.22
N PHE A 57 -5.94 15.02 14.37
CA PHE A 57 -7.21 14.51 14.86
C PHE A 57 -8.24 15.64 15.08
N PHE A 58 -7.88 16.71 15.80
CA PHE A 58 -8.80 17.84 16.02
C PHE A 58 -9.15 18.57 14.71
N ARG A 59 -8.20 18.69 13.78
CA ARG A 59 -8.46 19.24 12.44
C ARG A 59 -9.46 18.38 11.65
N LEU A 60 -9.29 17.07 11.71
CA LEU A 60 -10.18 16.11 11.06
C LEU A 60 -11.59 16.20 11.67
N ARG A 61 -11.69 16.13 13.01
CA ARG A 61 -12.95 16.31 13.75
C ARG A 61 -13.68 17.59 13.33
N ARG A 62 -12.99 18.73 13.31
CA ARG A 62 -13.58 20.01 12.89
C ARG A 62 -14.12 19.98 11.46
N THR A 63 -13.52 19.19 10.57
CA THR A 63 -13.99 19.04 9.18
C THR A 63 -15.34 18.32 9.11
N PHE A 64 -15.52 17.25 9.90
CA PHE A 64 -16.81 16.55 10.00
C PHE A 64 -17.92 17.48 10.52
N TYR A 65 -17.63 18.25 11.58
CA TYR A 65 -18.61 19.22 12.12
C TYR A 65 -18.91 20.39 11.18
N LYS A 66 -18.03 20.73 10.23
CA LYS A 66 -18.33 21.74 9.20
C LYS A 66 -19.35 21.27 8.16
N GLY A 67 -19.38 19.96 7.88
CA GLY A 67 -20.30 19.38 6.90
C GLY A 67 -21.75 19.32 7.39
N ASN A 68 -21.98 19.42 8.71
CA ASN A 68 -23.29 19.36 9.37
C ASN A 68 -24.15 18.14 8.99
N ASN A 69 -23.50 17.03 8.61
CA ASN A 69 -24.14 15.74 8.37
C ASN A 69 -24.08 14.92 9.67
N GLU A 70 -25.22 14.73 10.30
CA GLU A 70 -25.34 14.06 11.60
C GLU A 70 -24.83 12.61 11.56
N ILE A 71 -25.02 11.91 10.43
CA ILE A 71 -24.58 10.51 10.27
C ILE A 71 -23.05 10.45 10.24
N ASP A 72 -22.40 11.32 9.47
CA ASP A 72 -20.95 11.33 9.34
C ASP A 72 -20.27 11.71 10.66
N ILE A 73 -20.86 12.65 11.41
CA ILE A 73 -20.39 13.05 12.74
C ILE A 73 -20.52 11.87 13.71
N ALA A 74 -21.66 11.17 13.71
CA ALA A 74 -21.89 10.03 14.59
C ALA A 74 -20.90 8.87 14.29
N ILE A 75 -20.68 8.55 13.01
CA ILE A 75 -19.71 7.53 12.60
C ILE A 75 -18.30 7.91 13.06
N PHE A 76 -17.90 9.17 12.84
CA PHE A 76 -16.59 9.65 13.25
C PHE A 76 -16.40 9.56 14.77
N GLU A 77 -17.36 10.05 15.57
CA GLU A 77 -17.26 10.05 17.03
C GLU A 77 -17.27 8.63 17.62
N VAL A 78 -18.04 7.69 17.04
CA VAL A 78 -17.97 6.29 17.46
C VAL A 78 -16.57 5.74 17.20
N LEU A 79 -16.06 5.84 15.97
CA LEU A 79 -14.73 5.34 15.62
C LEU A 79 -13.60 5.99 16.44
N ALA A 80 -13.75 7.26 16.80
CA ALA A 80 -12.75 8.01 17.55
C ALA A 80 -12.68 7.62 19.04
N ASN A 81 -13.79 7.14 19.63
CA ASN A 81 -13.89 6.92 21.08
C ASN A 81 -14.05 5.44 21.48
N THR A 82 -14.23 4.51 20.53
CA THR A 82 -14.43 3.08 20.83
C THR A 82 -13.25 2.18 20.42
N VAL A 83 -12.01 2.69 20.50
CA VAL A 83 -10.79 1.89 20.30
C VAL A 83 -10.20 1.48 21.64
#